data_AF-A0A942HYK3-F1
#
_entry.id   AF-A0A942HYK3-F1
#
_cell.length_a   1.000
_cell.length_b   1.000
_cell.length_c   1.000
_cell.angle_alpha   90.00
_cell.angle_beta   90.00
_cell.angle_gamma   90.00
#
_symmetry.space_group_name_H-M   'P 1'
#
loop_
_entity.id
_entity.type
_entity.pdbx_description
1 polymer ?
#
loop_
_entity_poly.entity_id
_entity_poly.type
_entity_poly.pdbx_seq_one_letter_code
_entity_poly.pdbx_strand_id
1 'polypeptide(L)'
;MITELWNAFPRMLVERINGLLDEAEPSAMKAFHLYKTCQTERLWTGTFEKFSNHLRDFFAMPKAERKKSFFDACLERPMGSEVYADFHLTFRTALVSNKSLIDIASWAHHLVRVGYKTNSVIISEDVFTKTLNYITNPPHFEKDQNIEFEDFCDAWKKIVYKVFGKKYDSELNAILRELRWLNAQIREADHEAQEKGFYPTIYLTQTEIDWTIAVHKAAFASASIPKFPLSRGPQKQRLIELQRAINLYRIVQTAQHPDLVKHRENIRATIIERCESLLRDKAA
;
A
#
# COMPACT_ATOMS: atom_id res chain seq x y z
N MET A 1 3.42 -18.10 4.83
CA MET A 1 4.30 -17.05 4.27
C MET A 1 4.36 -17.06 2.74
N ILE A 2 5.01 -18.02 2.05
CA ILE A 2 5.08 -18.00 0.57
C ILE A 2 3.70 -18.18 -0.09
N THR A 3 2.85 -19.05 0.48
CA THR A 3 1.47 -19.27 -0.01
C THR A 3 0.60 -18.01 0.13
N GLU A 4 0.72 -17.28 1.24
CA GLU A 4 0.01 -16.01 1.47
C GLU A 4 0.47 -14.94 0.49
N LEU A 5 1.79 -14.83 0.26
CA LEU A 5 2.37 -13.90 -0.70
C LEU A 5 1.94 -14.23 -2.14
N TRP A 6 1.87 -15.52 -2.49
CA TRP A 6 1.37 -15.97 -3.79
C TRP A 6 -0.11 -15.61 -3.97
N ASN A 7 -0.94 -15.87 -2.95
CA ASN A 7 -2.35 -15.55 -2.99
C ASN A 7 -2.60 -14.04 -3.11
N ALA A 8 -1.72 -13.20 -2.55
CA ALA A 8 -1.79 -11.75 -2.66
C ALA A 8 -1.05 -11.18 -3.90
N PHE A 9 -0.40 -12.02 -4.71
CA PHE A 9 0.48 -11.58 -5.78
C PHE A 9 -0.15 -10.60 -6.77
N PRO A 10 -1.37 -10.85 -7.33
CA PRO A 10 -1.98 -9.94 -8.29
C PRO A 10 -2.14 -8.51 -7.75
N ARG A 11 -2.58 -8.40 -6.49
CA ARG A 11 -2.77 -7.12 -5.80
C ARG A 11 -1.43 -6.44 -5.51
N MET A 12 -0.49 -7.17 -4.91
CA MET A 12 0.84 -6.63 -4.59
C MET A 12 1.60 -6.17 -5.83
N LEU A 13 1.44 -6.88 -6.96
CA LEU A 13 2.05 -6.51 -8.23
C LEU A 13 1.52 -5.16 -8.73
N VAL A 14 0.20 -4.99 -8.73
CA VAL A 14 -0.46 -3.75 -9.13
C VAL A 14 -0.09 -2.59 -8.21
N GLU A 15 -0.07 -2.82 -6.90
CA GLU A 15 0.34 -1.83 -5.90
C GLU A 15 1.80 -1.40 -6.13
N ARG A 16 2.70 -2.35 -6.38
CA ARG A 16 4.12 -2.07 -6.67
C ARG A 16 4.30 -1.30 -7.99
N ILE A 17 3.58 -1.67 -9.05
CA ILE A 17 3.65 -0.97 -10.34
C ILE A 17 3.19 0.48 -10.16
N ASN A 18 2.00 0.71 -9.59
CA ASN A 18 1.49 2.07 -9.41
C ASN A 18 2.33 2.88 -8.41
N GLY A 19 2.90 2.22 -7.39
CA GLY A 19 3.82 2.83 -6.43
C GLY A 19 5.10 3.40 -7.09
N LEU A 20 5.48 2.94 -8.28
CA LEU A 20 6.60 3.54 -9.03
C LEU A 20 6.37 5.02 -9.36
N LEU A 21 5.12 5.46 -9.56
CA LEU A 21 4.80 6.87 -9.77
C LEU A 21 4.99 7.70 -8.51
N ASP A 22 4.87 7.07 -7.34
CA ASP A 22 5.02 7.74 -6.05
C ASP A 22 6.50 8.02 -5.77
N GLU A 23 7.39 7.18 -6.27
CA GLU A 23 8.86 7.32 -6.16
C GLU A 23 9.49 8.10 -7.32
N ALA A 24 8.74 8.34 -8.41
CA ALA A 24 9.30 8.92 -9.62
C ALA A 24 9.47 10.45 -9.56
N GLU A 25 10.44 10.93 -10.34
CA GLU A 25 10.64 12.34 -10.65
C GLU A 25 9.95 12.72 -11.97
N PRO A 26 9.61 13.99 -12.21
CA PRO A 26 9.15 14.44 -13.52
C PRO A 26 10.24 14.26 -14.58
N SER A 27 9.86 13.84 -15.78
CA SER A 27 10.74 13.83 -16.95
C SER A 27 11.20 15.26 -17.29
N ALA A 28 12.31 15.39 -18.02
CA ALA A 28 12.83 16.70 -18.41
C ALA A 28 11.79 17.57 -19.14
N MET A 29 10.97 16.94 -20.01
CA MET A 29 9.89 17.61 -20.71
C MET A 29 8.78 18.08 -19.76
N LYS A 30 8.38 17.24 -18.79
CA LYS A 30 7.39 17.61 -17.77
C LYS A 30 7.90 18.72 -16.86
N ALA A 31 9.14 18.63 -16.39
CA ALA A 31 9.77 19.66 -15.57
C ALA A 31 9.82 21.02 -16.29
N PHE A 32 10.18 21.02 -17.58
CA PHE A 32 10.18 22.23 -18.39
C PHE A 32 8.78 22.79 -18.63
N HIS A 33 7.79 21.92 -18.86
CA HIS A 33 6.38 22.33 -18.96
C HIS A 33 5.91 23.01 -17.66
N LEU A 34 6.14 22.39 -16.50
CA LEU A 34 5.77 22.96 -15.20
C LEU A 34 6.44 24.32 -14.96
N TYR A 35 7.72 24.44 -15.30
CA TYR A 35 8.42 25.73 -15.27
C TYR A 35 7.72 26.78 -16.14
N LYS A 36 7.37 26.45 -17.39
CA LYS A 36 6.69 27.37 -18.31
C LYS A 36 5.29 27.74 -17.84
N THR A 37 4.54 26.81 -17.27
CA THR A 37 3.25 27.08 -16.64
C THR A 37 3.43 28.08 -15.50
N CYS A 38 4.40 27.85 -14.60
CA CYS A 38 4.69 28.76 -13.49
C CYS A 38 5.15 30.15 -13.95
N GLN A 39 5.89 30.27 -15.05
CA GLN A 39 6.25 31.57 -15.62
C GLN A 39 5.04 32.31 -16.19
N THR A 40 4.22 31.63 -16.99
CA THR A 40 3.01 32.20 -17.61
C THR A 40 2.03 32.69 -16.55
N GLU A 41 1.86 31.89 -15.50
CA GLU A 41 1.04 32.22 -14.33
C GLU A 41 1.75 33.15 -13.33
N ARG A 42 2.88 33.77 -13.68
CA ARG A 42 3.61 34.74 -12.83
C ARG A 42 3.86 34.22 -11.40
N LEU A 43 4.09 32.91 -11.26
CA LEU A 43 4.45 32.25 -9.99
C LEU A 43 5.97 32.23 -9.78
N TRP A 44 6.73 32.39 -10.86
CA TRP A 44 8.18 32.23 -10.88
C TRP A 44 8.84 33.12 -11.95
N THR A 45 9.83 33.94 -11.55
CA THR A 45 10.65 34.77 -12.46
C THR A 45 12.11 34.31 -12.58
N GLY A 46 12.53 33.31 -11.80
CA GLY A 46 13.90 32.80 -11.80
C GLY A 46 14.26 31.92 -13.02
N THR A 47 15.51 31.46 -13.06
CA THR A 47 16.03 30.53 -14.09
C THR A 47 15.43 29.12 -13.96
N PHE A 48 15.41 28.37 -15.05
CA PHE A 48 14.99 26.95 -15.06
C PHE A 48 15.81 26.07 -14.10
N GLU A 49 17.13 26.28 -13.99
CA GLU A 49 17.99 25.47 -13.11
C GLU A 49 17.56 25.56 -11.64
N LYS A 50 17.33 26.79 -11.15
CA LYS A 50 16.81 27.03 -9.80
C LYS A 50 15.44 26.40 -9.59
N PHE A 51 14.53 26.53 -10.56
CA PHE A 51 13.21 25.89 -10.49
C PHE A 51 13.33 24.36 -10.43
N SER A 52 14.18 23.78 -11.28
CA SER A 52 14.40 22.34 -11.35
C SER A 52 14.99 21.78 -10.07
N ASN A 53 15.80 22.55 -9.33
CA ASN A 53 16.31 22.13 -8.03
C ASN A 53 15.18 22.05 -6.99
N HIS A 54 14.34 23.10 -6.90
CA HIS A 54 13.16 23.05 -6.02
C HIS A 54 12.18 21.93 -6.40
N LEU A 55 12.02 21.68 -7.70
CA LEU A 55 11.20 20.59 -8.20
C LEU A 55 11.77 19.23 -7.76
N ARG A 56 13.08 19.04 -7.88
CA ARG A 56 13.75 17.81 -7.42
C ARG A 56 13.58 17.61 -5.91
N ASP A 57 13.79 18.65 -5.12
CA ASP A 57 13.60 18.60 -3.66
C ASP A 57 12.14 18.25 -3.30
N PHE A 58 11.18 18.77 -4.08
CA PHE A 58 9.77 18.46 -3.90
C PHE A 58 9.44 16.99 -4.19
N PHE A 59 9.97 16.43 -5.28
CA PHE A 59 9.74 15.03 -5.63
C PHE A 59 10.60 14.04 -4.83
N ALA A 60 11.68 14.49 -4.19
CA ALA A 60 12.45 13.68 -3.25
C ALA A 60 11.66 13.35 -1.96
N MET A 61 10.66 14.15 -1.60
CA MET A 61 9.78 13.87 -0.46
C MET A 61 8.83 12.70 -0.76
N PRO A 62 8.41 11.90 0.23
CA PRO A 62 7.37 10.89 0.07
C PRO A 62 6.05 11.50 -0.41
N LYS A 63 5.32 10.82 -1.29
CA LYS A 63 4.05 11.33 -1.85
C LYS A 63 3.03 11.78 -0.79
N ALA A 64 2.94 11.08 0.34
CA ALA A 64 2.05 11.44 1.44
C ALA A 64 2.37 12.81 2.08
N GLU A 65 3.63 13.26 1.95
CA GLU A 65 4.12 14.53 2.49
C GLU A 65 4.14 15.64 1.43
N ARG A 66 4.05 15.30 0.14
CA ARG A 66 3.98 16.26 -0.98
C ARG A 66 2.67 17.06 -0.93
N LYS A 67 2.71 18.18 -0.21
CA LYS A 67 1.61 19.15 -0.13
C LYS A 67 1.92 20.35 -0.98
N LYS A 68 0.88 20.87 -1.64
CA LYS A 68 0.92 22.13 -2.39
C LYS A 68 1.58 23.26 -1.62
N SER A 69 1.25 23.40 -0.32
CA SER A 69 1.79 24.43 0.56
C SER A 69 3.32 24.43 0.68
N PHE A 70 3.96 23.26 0.54
CA PHE A 70 5.42 23.19 0.58
C PHE A 70 6.04 23.78 -0.68
N PHE A 71 5.45 23.50 -1.86
CA PHE A 71 5.94 24.07 -3.10
C PHE A 71 5.57 25.56 -3.23
N ASP A 72 4.41 25.97 -2.73
CA ASP A 72 3.99 27.37 -2.67
C ASP A 72 5.01 28.25 -1.93
N ALA A 73 5.70 27.70 -0.92
CA ALA A 73 6.75 28.42 -0.18
C ALA A 73 8.00 28.74 -1.03
N CYS A 74 8.20 28.02 -2.14
CA CYS A 74 9.28 28.25 -3.09
C CYS A 74 8.87 29.20 -4.23
N LEU A 75 7.59 29.58 -4.32
CA LEU A 75 7.06 30.44 -5.37
C LEU A 75 6.89 31.88 -4.89
N GLU A 76 6.75 32.81 -5.83
CA GLU A 76 6.52 34.23 -5.51
C GLU A 76 5.11 34.50 -4.98
N ARG A 77 4.17 33.62 -5.32
CA ARG A 77 2.78 33.64 -4.86
C ARG A 77 2.22 32.22 -4.80
N PRO A 78 1.23 31.94 -3.94
CA PRO A 78 0.59 30.62 -3.88
C PRO A 78 -0.01 30.22 -5.23
N MET A 79 0.22 28.98 -5.68
CA MET A 79 -0.31 28.51 -6.96
C MET A 79 -1.81 28.25 -6.90
N GLY A 80 -2.49 28.21 -8.05
CA GLY A 80 -3.89 27.73 -8.13
C GLY A 80 -3.96 26.21 -8.00
N SER A 81 -5.07 25.67 -7.49
CA SER A 81 -5.25 24.20 -7.38
C SER A 81 -5.20 23.50 -8.75
N GLU A 82 -5.62 24.18 -9.82
CA GLU A 82 -5.55 23.69 -11.19
C GLU A 82 -4.09 23.51 -11.66
N VAL A 83 -3.25 24.52 -11.42
CA VAL A 83 -1.80 24.44 -11.71
C VAL A 83 -1.13 23.36 -10.87
N TYR A 84 -1.56 23.17 -9.62
CA TYR A 84 -1.05 22.09 -8.78
C TYR A 84 -1.44 20.70 -9.30
N ALA A 85 -2.61 20.56 -9.93
CA ALA A 85 -3.02 19.29 -10.53
C ALA A 85 -2.06 18.87 -11.64
N ASP A 86 -1.45 19.81 -12.37
CA ASP A 86 -0.44 19.51 -13.37
C ASP A 86 0.85 18.91 -12.78
N PHE A 87 1.11 19.05 -11.47
CA PHE A 87 2.25 18.40 -10.82
C PHE A 87 2.03 16.89 -10.63
N HIS A 88 0.81 16.40 -10.85
CA HIS A 88 0.55 14.96 -10.88
C HIS A 88 1.34 14.29 -12.01
N LEU A 89 1.98 13.18 -11.69
CA LEU A 89 2.78 12.40 -12.63
C LEU A 89 2.00 11.20 -13.15
N THR A 90 2.17 10.93 -14.43
CA THR A 90 1.76 9.70 -15.12
C THR A 90 2.99 8.99 -15.66
N PHE A 91 2.88 7.73 -16.09
CA PHE A 91 4.01 6.99 -16.65
C PHE A 91 4.62 7.63 -17.90
N ARG A 92 3.89 8.53 -18.60
CA ARG A 92 4.44 9.33 -19.70
C ARG A 92 5.30 10.51 -19.25
N THR A 93 4.95 11.06 -18.09
CA THR A 93 5.51 12.32 -17.59
C THR A 93 6.49 12.10 -16.44
N ALA A 94 6.59 10.87 -15.94
CA ALA A 94 7.50 10.41 -14.91
C ALA A 94 8.79 9.83 -15.51
N LEU A 95 9.89 9.93 -14.76
CA LEU A 95 11.13 9.21 -14.95
C LEU A 95 11.18 8.07 -13.93
N VAL A 96 10.86 6.85 -14.38
CA VAL A 96 10.86 5.66 -13.52
C VAL A 96 12.29 5.09 -13.40
N SER A 97 12.69 4.76 -12.17
CA SER A 97 13.99 4.13 -11.89
C SER A 97 14.06 2.72 -12.48
N ASN A 98 15.04 2.48 -13.36
CA ASN A 98 15.29 1.14 -13.92
C ASN A 98 15.64 0.12 -12.83
N LYS A 99 16.28 0.55 -11.73
CA LYS A 99 16.57 -0.32 -10.59
C LYS A 99 15.27 -0.83 -9.95
N SER A 100 14.32 0.06 -9.69
CA SER A 100 13.03 -0.31 -9.10
C SER A 100 12.25 -1.27 -10.01
N LEU A 101 12.35 -1.10 -11.34
CA LEU A 101 11.76 -2.03 -12.31
C LEU A 101 12.37 -3.44 -12.23
N ILE A 102 13.70 -3.53 -12.18
CA ILE A 102 14.42 -4.81 -12.07
C ILE A 102 14.09 -5.48 -10.73
N ASP A 103 13.99 -4.72 -9.65
CA ASP A 103 13.64 -5.26 -8.32
C ASP A 103 12.22 -5.86 -8.33
N ILE A 104 11.25 -5.21 -8.98
CA ILE A 104 9.89 -5.77 -9.16
C ILE A 104 9.93 -7.00 -10.08
N ALA A 105 10.69 -6.97 -11.17
CA ALA A 105 10.80 -8.09 -12.09
C ALA A 105 11.41 -9.34 -11.43
N SER A 106 12.47 -9.18 -10.64
CA SER A 106 13.11 -10.27 -9.90
C SER A 106 12.18 -10.83 -8.82
N TRP A 107 11.49 -9.96 -8.08
CA TRP A 107 10.46 -10.38 -7.13
C TRP A 107 9.34 -11.18 -7.82
N ALA A 108 8.81 -10.67 -8.93
CA ALA A 108 7.75 -11.34 -9.68
C ALA A 108 8.21 -12.68 -10.26
N HIS A 109 9.41 -12.73 -10.85
CA HIS A 109 10.04 -13.97 -11.30
C HIS A 109 10.10 -15.00 -10.19
N HIS A 110 10.67 -14.63 -9.04
CA HIS A 110 10.84 -15.54 -7.92
C HIS A 110 9.50 -16.06 -7.41
N LEU A 111 8.51 -15.17 -7.25
CA LEU A 111 7.23 -15.54 -6.67
C LEU A 111 6.39 -16.40 -7.63
N VAL A 112 6.40 -16.11 -8.93
CA VAL A 112 5.73 -16.97 -9.93
C VAL A 112 6.42 -18.32 -10.03
N ARG A 113 7.76 -18.35 -10.03
CA ARG A 113 8.54 -19.59 -10.07
C ARG A 113 8.22 -20.51 -8.89
N VAL A 114 8.18 -19.96 -7.67
CA VAL A 114 7.96 -20.75 -6.45
C VAL A 114 6.47 -21.03 -6.21
N GLY A 115 5.60 -20.04 -6.42
CA GLY A 115 4.16 -20.14 -6.19
C GLY A 115 3.47 -21.04 -7.20
N TYR A 116 3.70 -20.81 -8.50
CA TYR A 116 3.15 -21.64 -9.58
C TYR A 116 3.98 -22.89 -9.88
N LYS A 117 5.19 -23.00 -9.32
CA LYS A 117 6.11 -24.15 -9.50
C LYS A 117 6.46 -24.42 -10.96
N THR A 118 6.72 -23.36 -11.74
CA THR A 118 7.22 -23.46 -13.13
C THR A 118 8.61 -22.84 -13.27
N ASN A 119 9.42 -23.36 -14.19
CA ASN A 119 10.71 -22.79 -14.59
C ASN A 119 10.69 -22.31 -16.05
N SER A 120 9.52 -21.97 -16.58
CA SER A 120 9.39 -21.55 -17.97
C SER A 120 10.18 -20.28 -18.29
N VAL A 121 10.66 -20.18 -19.53
CA VAL A 121 11.39 -18.99 -20.01
C VAL A 121 10.49 -17.74 -20.06
N ILE A 122 9.17 -17.91 -20.15
CA ILE A 122 8.20 -16.81 -20.22
C ILE A 122 8.01 -16.07 -18.89
N ILE A 123 8.45 -16.69 -17.77
CA ILE A 123 8.44 -16.06 -16.44
C ILE A 123 9.81 -15.51 -16.06
N SER A 124 10.79 -15.47 -16.97
CA SER A 124 12.13 -15.00 -16.67
C SER A 124 12.16 -13.52 -16.27
N GLU A 125 13.17 -13.13 -15.50
CA GLU A 125 13.38 -11.74 -15.09
C GLU A 125 13.46 -10.78 -16.28
N ASP A 126 14.06 -11.20 -17.41
CA ASP A 126 14.12 -10.42 -18.65
C ASP A 126 12.73 -10.18 -19.25
N VAL A 127 11.88 -11.21 -19.29
CA VAL A 127 10.51 -11.06 -19.80
C VAL A 127 9.70 -10.12 -18.92
N PHE A 128 9.76 -10.29 -17.59
CA PHE A 128 9.07 -9.38 -16.68
C PHE A 128 9.62 -7.95 -16.73
N THR A 129 10.94 -7.78 -16.87
CA THR A 129 11.56 -6.46 -17.04
C THR A 129 11.06 -5.78 -18.32
N LYS A 130 10.96 -6.52 -19.44
CA LYS A 130 10.39 -6.01 -20.69
C LYS A 130 8.92 -5.67 -20.57
N THR A 131 8.14 -6.48 -19.85
CA THR A 131 6.72 -6.21 -19.58
C THR A 131 6.53 -4.96 -18.73
N LEU A 132 7.27 -4.82 -17.64
CA LEU A 132 7.20 -3.62 -16.79
C LEU A 132 7.68 -2.38 -17.51
N ASN A 133 8.73 -2.48 -18.33
CA ASN A 133 9.18 -1.37 -19.18
C ASN A 133 8.11 -0.94 -20.19
N TYR A 134 7.36 -1.88 -20.76
CA TYR A 134 6.25 -1.58 -21.66
C TYR A 134 5.14 -0.80 -20.95
N ILE A 135 4.75 -1.24 -19.76
CA ILE A 135 3.72 -0.60 -18.94
C ILE A 135 4.14 0.80 -18.48
N THR A 136 5.41 0.96 -18.08
CA THR A 136 5.95 2.22 -17.57
C THR A 136 6.41 3.18 -18.66
N ASN A 137 6.46 2.75 -19.92
CA ASN A 137 6.69 3.60 -21.09
C ASN A 137 5.59 3.36 -22.15
N PRO A 138 4.32 3.66 -21.85
CA PRO A 138 3.20 3.26 -22.68
C PRO A 138 3.14 4.05 -24.00
N PRO A 139 2.79 3.44 -25.15
CA PRO A 139 2.45 4.14 -26.38
C PRO A 139 1.28 5.11 -26.20
N HIS A 140 1.14 6.17 -27.02
CA HIS A 140 0.18 7.29 -26.82
C HIS A 140 -1.29 6.89 -26.66
N PHE A 141 -1.71 5.75 -27.20
CA PHE A 141 -3.08 5.25 -27.14
C PHE A 141 -3.35 4.33 -25.94
N GLU A 142 -2.33 4.01 -25.14
CA GLU A 142 -2.49 3.14 -23.96
C GLU A 142 -2.61 3.95 -22.66
N LYS A 143 -3.12 3.28 -21.63
CA LYS A 143 -3.26 3.81 -20.27
C LYS A 143 -1.88 4.15 -19.70
N ASP A 144 -1.76 5.27 -19.00
CA ASP A 144 -0.51 5.74 -18.41
C ASP A 144 -0.58 6.00 -16.89
N GLN A 145 -1.67 5.60 -16.25
CA GLN A 145 -1.88 5.71 -14.80
C GLN A 145 -2.94 4.70 -14.33
N ASN A 146 -2.98 4.43 -13.03
CA ASN A 146 -3.93 3.50 -12.40
C ASN A 146 -3.92 2.12 -13.06
N ILE A 147 -2.74 1.56 -13.29
CA ILE A 147 -2.55 0.28 -13.96
C ILE A 147 -3.29 -0.81 -13.18
N GLU A 148 -4.07 -1.63 -13.88
CA GLU A 148 -4.81 -2.74 -13.31
C GLU A 148 -4.13 -4.08 -13.59
N PHE A 149 -4.60 -5.13 -12.92
CA PHE A 149 -4.03 -6.47 -13.08
C PHE A 149 -4.15 -6.99 -14.53
N GLU A 150 -5.26 -6.69 -15.22
CA GLU A 150 -5.43 -7.08 -16.62
C GLU A 150 -4.51 -6.30 -17.57
N ASP A 151 -4.23 -5.01 -17.29
CA ASP A 151 -3.27 -4.22 -18.05
C ASP A 151 -1.88 -4.90 -18.04
N PHE A 152 -1.47 -5.41 -16.88
CA PHE A 152 -0.24 -6.21 -16.76
C PHE A 152 -0.31 -7.52 -17.55
N CYS A 153 -1.41 -8.27 -17.43
CA CYS A 153 -1.57 -9.55 -18.13
C CYS A 153 -1.50 -9.38 -19.65
N ASP A 154 -2.12 -8.34 -20.19
CA ASP A 154 -2.12 -8.08 -21.63
C ASP A 154 -0.77 -7.57 -22.12
N ALA A 155 -0.09 -6.72 -21.34
CA ALA A 155 1.31 -6.37 -21.61
C ALA A 155 2.22 -7.61 -21.61
N TRP A 156 2.03 -8.52 -20.65
CA TRP A 156 2.82 -9.74 -20.57
C TRP A 156 2.61 -10.65 -21.78
N LYS A 157 1.35 -10.87 -22.20
CA LYS A 157 1.03 -11.58 -23.45
C LYS A 157 1.69 -10.95 -24.66
N LYS A 158 1.59 -9.62 -24.82
CA LYS A 158 2.20 -8.88 -25.93
C LYS A 158 3.72 -9.13 -25.97
N ILE A 159 4.40 -9.06 -24.83
CA ILE A 159 5.84 -9.27 -24.75
C ILE A 159 6.22 -10.74 -25.03
N VAL A 160 5.54 -11.71 -24.43
CA VAL A 160 5.80 -13.13 -24.69
C VAL A 160 5.60 -13.47 -26.17
N TYR A 161 4.50 -12.99 -26.78
CA TYR A 161 4.25 -13.16 -28.21
C TYR A 161 5.34 -12.48 -29.06
N LYS A 162 5.76 -11.27 -28.70
CA LYS A 162 6.82 -10.55 -29.41
C LYS A 162 8.17 -11.27 -29.36
N VAL A 163 8.49 -11.92 -28.24
CA VAL A 163 9.79 -12.59 -28.03
C VAL A 163 9.80 -14.02 -28.56
N PHE A 164 8.71 -14.77 -28.36
CA PHE A 164 8.67 -16.21 -28.62
C PHE A 164 7.60 -16.66 -29.64
N GLY A 165 6.79 -15.74 -30.16
CA GLY A 165 5.62 -16.06 -30.97
C GLY A 165 4.58 -16.87 -30.18
N LYS A 166 3.84 -17.73 -30.88
CA LYS A 166 2.76 -18.56 -30.28
C LYS A 166 3.26 -19.79 -29.50
N LYS A 167 4.58 -19.99 -29.42
CA LYS A 167 5.18 -21.23 -28.90
C LYS A 167 4.76 -21.53 -27.45
N TYR A 168 4.57 -20.50 -26.63
CA TYR A 168 4.26 -20.62 -25.20
C TYR A 168 2.87 -20.09 -24.85
N ASP A 169 1.98 -19.89 -25.83
CA ASP A 169 0.64 -19.33 -25.59
C ASP A 169 -0.19 -20.19 -24.62
N SER A 170 -0.16 -21.52 -24.77
CA SER A 170 -0.90 -22.43 -23.90
C SER A 170 -0.41 -22.38 -22.45
N GLU A 171 0.91 -22.38 -22.26
CA GLU A 171 1.54 -22.29 -20.95
C GLU A 171 1.26 -20.93 -20.29
N LEU A 172 1.42 -19.83 -21.03
CA LEU A 172 1.12 -18.49 -20.54
C LEU A 172 -0.34 -18.39 -20.12
N ASN A 173 -1.28 -18.86 -20.95
CA ASN A 173 -2.70 -18.81 -20.63
C ASN A 173 -3.05 -19.64 -19.39
N ALA A 174 -2.35 -20.76 -19.13
CA ALA A 174 -2.52 -21.53 -17.91
C ALA A 174 -2.10 -20.73 -16.67
N ILE A 175 -0.94 -20.08 -16.71
CA ILE A 175 -0.46 -19.21 -15.62
C ILE A 175 -1.42 -18.04 -15.39
N LEU A 176 -1.83 -17.36 -16.46
CA LEU A 176 -2.72 -16.21 -16.36
C LEU A 176 -4.10 -16.59 -15.82
N ARG A 177 -4.60 -17.78 -16.17
CA ARG A 177 -5.87 -18.28 -15.61
C ARG A 177 -5.79 -18.46 -14.09
N GLU A 178 -4.69 -19.02 -13.60
CA GLU A 178 -4.46 -19.15 -12.16
C GLU A 178 -4.39 -17.78 -11.48
N LEU A 179 -3.60 -16.86 -12.03
CA LEU A 179 -3.47 -15.52 -11.44
C LEU A 179 -4.77 -14.72 -11.47
N ARG A 180 -5.59 -14.88 -12.51
CA ARG A 180 -6.93 -14.28 -12.60
C ARG A 180 -7.88 -14.85 -11.56
N TRP A 181 -7.80 -16.16 -11.30
CA TRP A 181 -8.56 -16.79 -10.24
C TRP A 181 -8.16 -16.23 -8.87
N LEU A 182 -6.86 -16.10 -8.59
CA LEU A 182 -6.38 -15.45 -7.36
C LEU A 182 -6.89 -14.00 -7.25
N ASN A 183 -6.80 -13.23 -8.33
CA ASN A 183 -7.28 -11.85 -8.34
C ASN A 183 -8.79 -11.74 -8.11
N ALA A 184 -9.58 -12.69 -8.64
CA ALA A 184 -11.02 -12.76 -8.38
C ALA A 184 -11.31 -13.05 -6.90
N GLN A 185 -10.60 -13.98 -6.27
CA GLN A 185 -10.75 -14.26 -4.85
C GLN A 185 -10.45 -13.05 -3.96
N ILE A 186 -9.40 -12.29 -4.28
CA ILE A 186 -9.08 -11.05 -3.56
C ILE A 186 -10.24 -10.06 -3.67
N ARG A 187 -10.76 -9.87 -4.89
CA ARG A 187 -11.87 -8.94 -5.14
C ARG A 187 -13.15 -9.35 -4.44
N GLU A 188 -13.47 -10.65 -4.42
CA GLU A 188 -14.62 -11.18 -3.67
C GLU A 188 -14.45 -10.93 -2.16
N ALA A 189 -13.26 -11.18 -1.60
CA ALA A 189 -12.99 -10.91 -0.19
C ALA A 189 -13.09 -9.40 0.14
N ASP A 190 -12.58 -8.53 -0.74
CA ASP A 190 -12.70 -7.07 -0.59
C ASP A 190 -14.17 -6.63 -0.70
N HIS A 191 -14.96 -7.21 -1.62
CA HIS A 191 -16.39 -6.93 -1.78
C HIS A 191 -17.19 -7.41 -0.56
N GLU A 192 -16.93 -8.62 -0.05
CA GLU A 192 -17.54 -9.09 1.19
C GLU A 192 -17.20 -8.20 2.39
N ALA A 193 -15.96 -7.69 2.46
CA ALA A 193 -15.57 -6.75 3.49
C ALA A 193 -16.29 -5.39 3.37
N GLN A 194 -16.58 -4.94 2.14
CA GLN A 194 -17.32 -3.71 1.86
C GLN A 194 -18.85 -3.87 2.04
N GLU A 195 -19.43 -5.01 1.64
CA GLU A 195 -20.85 -5.36 1.81
C GLU A 195 -21.20 -5.65 3.26
N LYS A 196 -20.25 -6.18 4.05
CA LYS A 196 -20.30 -6.17 5.52
C LYS A 196 -20.08 -4.76 6.08
N GLY A 197 -20.59 -3.74 5.38
CA GLY A 197 -20.60 -2.34 5.78
C GLY A 197 -20.91 -2.21 7.27
N PHE A 198 -20.28 -1.24 7.92
CA PHE A 198 -20.21 -1.08 9.36
C PHE A 198 -21.54 -1.35 10.09
N TYR A 199 -21.71 -2.58 10.58
CA TYR A 199 -22.73 -2.95 11.55
C TYR A 199 -22.04 -3.02 12.91
N PRO A 200 -22.38 -2.15 13.88
CA PRO A 200 -21.86 -2.33 15.22
C PRO A 200 -22.32 -3.70 15.74
N THR A 201 -21.38 -4.62 15.89
CA THR A 201 -21.66 -6.01 16.29
C THR A 201 -21.79 -6.15 17.82
N ILE A 202 -21.56 -5.05 18.55
CA ILE A 202 -21.58 -5.02 20.02
C ILE A 202 -22.17 -3.69 20.49
N TYR A 203 -23.12 -3.78 21.41
CA TYR A 203 -23.59 -2.64 22.20
C TYR A 203 -22.72 -2.53 23.46
N LEU A 204 -21.86 -1.51 23.49
CA LEU A 204 -21.07 -1.15 24.68
C LEU A 204 -21.75 0.01 25.39
N THR A 205 -21.86 -0.08 26.72
CA THR A 205 -22.24 1.06 27.56
C THR A 205 -21.12 2.09 27.60
N GLN A 206 -21.44 3.36 27.89
CA GLN A 206 -20.43 4.42 28.00
C GLN A 206 -19.31 4.06 28.98
N THR A 207 -19.65 3.41 30.09
CA THR A 207 -18.67 2.90 31.08
C THR A 207 -17.69 1.88 30.49
N GLU A 208 -18.14 1.03 29.57
CA GLU A 208 -17.31 0.02 28.90
C GLU A 208 -16.43 0.66 27.81
N ILE A 209 -16.94 1.68 27.13
CA ILE A 209 -16.18 2.50 26.18
C ILE A 209 -15.06 3.24 26.92
N ASP A 210 -15.39 3.93 28.01
CA ASP A 210 -14.45 4.70 28.82
C ASP A 210 -13.36 3.79 29.40
N TRP A 211 -13.76 2.61 29.88
CA TRP A 211 -12.80 1.61 30.34
C TRP A 211 -11.88 1.13 29.22
N THR A 212 -12.42 0.83 28.03
CA THR A 212 -11.61 0.36 26.88
C THR A 212 -10.61 1.43 26.41
N ILE A 213 -11.02 2.71 26.39
CA ILE A 213 -10.13 3.85 26.11
C ILE A 213 -9.03 3.97 27.17
N ALA A 214 -9.38 3.83 28.45
CA ALA A 214 -8.43 3.90 29.55
C ALA A 214 -7.42 2.74 29.54
N VAL A 215 -7.87 1.52 29.20
CA VAL A 215 -6.98 0.36 28.97
C VAL A 215 -6.04 0.61 27.81
N HIS A 216 -6.55 1.08 26.67
CA HIS A 216 -5.73 1.39 25.49
C HIS A 216 -4.60 2.38 25.83
N LYS A 217 -4.96 3.50 26.49
CA LYS A 217 -4.00 4.51 26.93
C LYS A 217 -2.97 3.94 27.91
N ALA A 218 -3.41 3.13 28.87
CA ALA A 218 -2.51 2.51 29.84
C ALA A 218 -1.56 1.48 29.20
N ALA A 219 -2.05 0.67 28.26
CA ALA A 219 -1.24 -0.31 27.52
C ALA A 219 -0.19 0.38 26.65
N PHE A 220 -0.55 1.46 25.96
CA PHE A 220 0.38 2.25 25.15
C PHE A 220 1.45 2.94 26.01
N ALA A 221 1.05 3.57 27.11
CA ALA A 221 1.96 4.26 28.03
C ALA A 221 2.71 3.31 28.99
N SER A 222 2.50 2.00 28.90
CA SER A 222 3.01 0.99 29.85
C SER A 222 2.68 1.31 31.32
N ALA A 223 1.55 1.98 31.55
CA ALA A 223 1.05 2.40 32.85
C ALA A 223 0.14 1.35 33.49
N SER A 224 -0.29 1.59 34.73
CA SER A 224 -1.21 0.70 35.44
C SER A 224 -2.57 0.62 34.74
N ILE A 225 -2.94 -0.57 34.26
CA ILE A 225 -4.21 -0.81 33.58
C ILE A 225 -5.37 -0.74 34.59
N PRO A 226 -6.47 -0.01 34.32
CA PRO A 226 -7.60 0.15 35.23
C PRO A 226 -8.35 -1.17 35.51
N LYS A 227 -9.15 -1.20 36.58
CA LYS A 227 -9.98 -2.37 36.95
C LYS A 227 -11.18 -2.51 36.01
N PHE A 228 -11.56 -3.76 35.72
CA PHE A 228 -12.70 -4.09 34.88
C PHE A 228 -14.02 -3.61 35.51
N PRO A 229 -14.85 -2.81 34.82
CA PRO A 229 -16.22 -2.61 35.22
C PRO A 229 -16.95 -3.94 35.02
N LEU A 230 -17.62 -4.47 36.05
CA LEU A 230 -18.31 -5.76 35.96
C LEU A 230 -19.38 -5.74 34.86
N SER A 231 -19.05 -6.31 33.70
CA SER A 231 -19.94 -6.43 32.54
C SER A 231 -20.66 -7.77 32.52
N ARG A 232 -22.01 -7.79 32.60
CA ARG A 232 -22.85 -9.01 32.48
C ARG A 232 -23.60 -9.03 31.15
N GLY A 233 -23.49 -10.14 30.39
CA GLY A 233 -24.28 -10.42 29.19
C GLY A 233 -23.53 -11.26 28.14
N PRO A 234 -24.24 -12.02 27.28
CA PRO A 234 -23.63 -12.89 26.26
C PRO A 234 -22.88 -12.10 25.16
N GLN A 235 -23.28 -10.86 24.88
CA GLN A 235 -22.57 -9.96 23.93
C GLN A 235 -21.26 -9.38 24.50
N LYS A 236 -20.94 -9.64 25.77
CA LYS A 236 -19.80 -9.04 26.49
C LYS A 236 -18.61 -10.00 26.64
N GLN A 237 -18.61 -11.10 25.89
CA GLN A 237 -17.51 -12.07 25.86
C GLN A 237 -16.18 -11.45 25.41
N ARG A 238 -16.20 -10.53 24.44
CA ARG A 238 -14.99 -9.83 23.96
C ARG A 238 -14.36 -8.92 25.02
N LEU A 239 -15.17 -8.28 25.88
CA LEU A 239 -14.67 -7.54 27.04
C LEU A 239 -14.04 -8.47 28.10
N ILE A 240 -14.63 -9.65 28.31
CA ILE A 240 -14.08 -10.68 29.20
C ILE A 240 -12.75 -11.22 28.64
N GLU A 241 -12.64 -11.39 27.33
CA GLU A 241 -11.40 -11.81 26.66
C GLU A 241 -10.31 -10.73 26.74
N LEU A 242 -10.66 -9.46 26.60
CA LEU A 242 -9.74 -8.34 26.87
C LEU A 242 -9.28 -8.38 28.34
N GLN A 243 -10.19 -8.61 29.28
CA GLN A 243 -9.84 -8.76 30.70
C GLN A 243 -8.92 -9.95 30.97
N ARG A 244 -9.10 -11.07 30.27
CA ARG A 244 -8.19 -12.24 30.36
C ARG A 244 -6.79 -11.88 29.86
N ALA A 245 -6.68 -11.16 28.74
CA ALA A 245 -5.39 -10.70 28.22
C ALA A 245 -4.69 -9.73 29.19
N ILE A 246 -5.44 -8.81 29.80
CA ILE A 246 -4.92 -7.89 30.84
C ILE A 246 -4.42 -8.67 32.07
N ASN A 247 -5.14 -9.69 32.51
CA ASN A 247 -4.70 -10.54 33.63
C ASN A 247 -3.41 -11.29 33.29
N LEU A 248 -3.31 -11.85 32.09
CA LEU A 248 -2.10 -12.50 31.61
C LEU A 248 -0.92 -11.51 31.57
N TYR A 249 -1.16 -10.28 31.08
CA TYR A 249 -0.16 -9.22 31.06
C TYR A 249 0.34 -8.87 32.47
N ARG A 250 -0.56 -8.76 33.46
CA ARG A 250 -0.18 -8.51 34.86
C ARG A 250 0.64 -9.65 35.47
N ILE A 251 0.30 -10.91 35.16
CA ILE A 251 1.07 -12.08 35.61
C ILE A 251 2.47 -12.08 34.99
N VAL A 252 2.57 -11.76 33.69
CA VAL A 252 3.85 -11.67 32.98
C VAL A 252 4.69 -10.49 33.48
N GLN A 253 4.07 -9.39 33.91
CA GLN A 253 4.77 -8.26 34.52
C GLN A 253 5.41 -8.60 35.87
N THR A 254 4.80 -9.49 36.67
CA THR A 254 5.33 -9.89 37.98
C THR A 254 6.29 -11.08 37.90
N ALA A 255 6.28 -11.83 36.79
CA ALA A 255 7.17 -12.96 36.58
C ALA A 255 8.58 -12.49 36.15
N GLN A 256 9.62 -12.93 36.85
CA GLN A 256 11.02 -12.59 36.54
C GLN A 256 11.68 -13.52 35.50
N HIS A 257 10.90 -14.28 34.72
CA HIS A 257 11.45 -15.23 33.76
C HIS A 257 11.81 -14.54 32.42
N PRO A 258 13.05 -14.69 31.89
CA PRO A 258 13.50 -13.99 30.68
C PRO A 258 12.64 -14.24 29.43
N ASP A 259 12.16 -15.48 29.23
CA ASP A 259 11.31 -15.82 28.08
C ASP A 259 9.94 -15.12 28.12
N LEU A 260 9.42 -14.84 29.32
CA LEU A 260 8.14 -14.14 29.48
C LEU A 260 8.24 -12.65 29.15
N VAL A 261 9.45 -12.07 29.17
CA VAL A 261 9.68 -10.66 28.78
C VAL A 261 9.40 -10.45 27.29
N LYS A 262 9.77 -11.40 26.42
CA LYS A 262 9.44 -11.34 24.98
C LYS A 262 7.94 -11.46 24.74
N HIS A 263 7.28 -12.33 25.49
CA HIS A 263 5.82 -12.48 25.42
C HIS A 263 5.06 -11.26 25.95
N ARG A 264 5.65 -10.48 26.86
CA ARG A 264 5.06 -9.24 27.41
C ARG A 264 4.69 -8.24 26.33
N GLU A 265 5.60 -7.98 25.41
CA GLU A 265 5.39 -7.01 24.32
C GLU A 265 4.34 -7.51 23.31
N ASN A 266 4.33 -8.81 23.03
CA ASN A 266 3.29 -9.43 22.19
C ASN A 266 1.91 -9.33 22.84
N ILE A 267 1.80 -9.64 24.14
CA ILE A 267 0.53 -9.50 24.88
C ILE A 267 0.08 -8.04 24.91
N ARG A 268 1.01 -7.09 25.06
CA ARG A 268 0.71 -5.65 25.00
C ARG A 268 0.15 -5.25 23.64
N ALA A 269 0.76 -5.70 22.55
CA ALA A 269 0.27 -5.46 21.20
C ALA A 269 -1.14 -6.05 20.99
N THR A 270 -1.39 -7.27 21.48
CA THR A 270 -2.71 -7.91 21.44
C THR A 270 -3.76 -7.13 22.25
N ILE A 271 -3.40 -6.54 23.40
CA ILE A 271 -4.31 -5.70 24.18
C ILE A 271 -4.69 -4.45 23.39
N ILE A 272 -3.72 -3.77 22.77
CA ILE A 272 -3.95 -2.58 21.95
C ILE A 272 -4.87 -2.90 20.78
N GLU A 273 -4.55 -3.94 20.01
CA GLU A 273 -5.36 -4.39 18.87
C GLU A 273 -6.81 -4.71 19.26
N ARG A 274 -7.01 -5.41 20.39
CA ARG A 274 -8.35 -5.73 20.90
C ARG A 274 -9.11 -4.50 21.36
N CYS A 275 -8.45 -3.54 22.00
CA CYS A 275 -9.07 -2.27 22.35
C CYS A 275 -9.49 -1.48 21.11
N GLU A 276 -8.63 -1.41 20.09
CA GLU A 276 -8.96 -0.75 18.84
C GLU A 276 -10.12 -1.43 18.11
N SER A 277 -10.15 -2.76 18.07
CA SER A 277 -11.28 -3.51 17.50
C SER A 277 -12.58 -3.24 18.27
N LEU A 278 -12.56 -3.24 19.60
CA LEU A 278 -13.75 -2.93 20.41
C LEU A 278 -14.26 -1.49 20.25
N LEU A 279 -13.34 -0.52 20.13
CA LEU A 279 -13.69 0.88 19.93
C LEU A 279 -14.13 1.18 18.50
N ARG A 280 -13.65 0.40 17.53
CA ARG A 280 -14.14 0.41 16.15
C ARG A 280 -15.53 -0.23 16.08
N ASP A 281 -15.78 -1.36 16.73
CA ASP A 281 -17.01 -2.15 16.58
C ASP A 281 -18.23 -1.63 17.40
N LYS A 282 -18.08 -0.54 18.17
CA LYS A 282 -19.15 -0.04 19.07
C LYS A 282 -20.27 0.68 18.32
N ALA A 283 -21.52 0.45 18.73
CA ALA A 283 -22.62 1.38 18.43
C ALA A 283 -22.48 2.64 19.30
N ALA A 284 -22.70 3.83 18.75
CA ALA A 284 -22.87 5.06 19.51
C ALA A 284 -24.29 5.15 20.09
#